data_AF-V5IG90-F1
#
_entry.id   AF-V5IG90-F1
#
_cell.length_a   1.000
_cell.length_b   1.000
_cell.length_c   1.000
_cell.angle_alpha   90.00
_cell.angle_beta   90.00
_cell.angle_gamma   90.00
#
_symmetry.space_group_name_H-M   'P 1'
#
loop_
_entity.id
_entity.type
_entity.pdbx_description
1 polymer ?
#
loop_
_entity_poly.entity_id
_entity_poly.type
_entity_poly.pdbx_seq_one_letter_code
_entity_poly.pdbx_strand_id
1 'polypeptide(L)'
;MWPVAQGICQSMAVQLQKKGQLGAALTWVIRCKNPMWTSKLADKFLLQYSVDREPSCLDLLENLGEEMLLSDRLTFLAKYREFLGERDGAKAARLLTALVESQLAPHFFWPVLLRDALHTLGKSSDLSLESGQVQQLLGCLETMSAMQLDRGSKELPRSWQTWSKTEEDQLRQLLTQHLAHAVIREGGVSCSSPQKLPRPMQRAS
;
A
#
# COMPACT_ATOMS: atom_id res chain seq x y z
N MET A 1 21.22 -14.98 30.71
CA MET A 1 21.91 -15.39 29.44
C MET A 1 21.58 -14.48 28.24
N TRP A 2 20.71 -13.47 28.40
CA TRP A 2 20.24 -12.54 27.34
C TRP A 2 21.24 -11.50 26.79
N PRO A 3 22.16 -10.91 27.59
CA PRO A 3 22.97 -9.77 27.12
C PRO A 3 23.97 -10.10 26.01
N VAL A 4 24.56 -11.30 26.06
CA VAL A 4 25.58 -11.73 25.10
C VAL A 4 24.97 -12.01 23.73
N ALA A 5 23.82 -12.67 23.69
CA ALA A 5 23.08 -12.93 22.45
C ALA A 5 22.64 -11.61 21.78
N GLN A 6 22.19 -10.64 22.57
CA GLN A 6 21.82 -9.31 22.08
C GLN A 6 23.02 -8.55 21.51
N GLY A 7 24.18 -8.62 22.19
CA GLY A 7 25.43 -8.05 21.69
C GLY A 7 25.87 -8.66 20.36
N ILE A 8 25.78 -9.98 20.21
CA ILE A 8 26.11 -10.67 18.95
C ILE A 8 25.16 -10.26 17.83
N CYS A 9 23.85 -10.25 18.07
CA CYS A 9 22.86 -9.84 17.07
C CYS A 9 23.10 -8.38 16.62
N GLN A 10 23.46 -7.51 17.57
CA GLN A 10 23.78 -6.12 17.28
C GLN A 10 25.04 -5.99 16.42
N SER A 11 26.12 -6.70 16.75
CA SER A 11 27.35 -6.70 15.95
C SER A 11 27.12 -7.22 14.53
N MET A 12 26.36 -8.31 14.39
CA MET A 12 26.03 -8.90 13.08
C MET A 12 25.20 -7.95 12.22
N ALA A 13 24.15 -7.33 12.79
CA ALA A 13 23.32 -6.37 12.09
C ALA A 13 24.14 -5.18 11.57
N VAL A 14 25.03 -4.61 12.41
CA VAL A 14 25.91 -3.50 12.01
C VAL A 14 26.87 -3.91 10.90
N GLN A 15 27.45 -5.12 10.98
CA GLN A 15 28.38 -5.60 9.96
C GLN A 15 27.69 -5.83 8.61
N LEU A 16 26.50 -6.44 8.61
CA LEU A 16 25.73 -6.70 7.38
C LEU A 16 25.23 -5.41 6.75
N GLN A 17 24.82 -4.43 7.57
CA GLN A 17 24.48 -3.10 7.10
C GLN A 17 25.66 -2.42 6.39
N LYS A 18 26.88 -2.53 6.93
CA LYS A 18 28.10 -2.01 6.27
C LYS A 18 28.41 -2.70 4.95
N LYS A 19 28.00 -3.96 4.79
CA LYS A 19 28.16 -4.75 3.56
C LYS A 19 27.03 -4.51 2.54
N GLY A 20 26.05 -3.64 2.84
CA GLY A 20 24.89 -3.38 1.97
C GLY A 20 23.84 -4.50 1.96
N GLN A 21 23.97 -5.53 2.80
CA GLN A 21 23.04 -6.65 2.86
C GLN A 21 21.88 -6.33 3.79
N LEU A 22 20.99 -5.41 3.37
CA LEU A 22 19.90 -4.90 4.22
C LEU A 22 18.91 -5.99 4.63
N GLY A 23 18.57 -6.92 3.73
CA GLY A 23 17.66 -8.04 4.04
C GLY A 23 18.17 -8.89 5.20
N ALA A 24 19.42 -9.33 5.13
CA ALA A 24 20.05 -10.09 6.21
C ALA A 24 20.19 -9.26 7.49
N ALA A 25 20.56 -7.97 7.38
CA ALA A 25 20.63 -7.08 8.54
C ALA A 25 19.27 -6.94 9.23
N LEU A 26 18.17 -6.90 8.47
CA LEU A 26 16.81 -6.77 9.01
C LEU A 26 16.45 -7.98 9.87
N THR A 27 16.76 -9.20 9.41
CA THR A 27 16.56 -10.42 10.21
C THR A 27 17.27 -10.36 11.56
N TRP A 28 18.52 -9.87 11.60
CA TRP A 28 19.25 -9.73 12.86
C TRP A 28 18.68 -8.63 13.76
N VAL A 29 18.22 -7.52 13.21
CA VAL A 29 17.61 -6.42 13.99
C VAL A 29 16.27 -6.84 14.60
N ILE A 30 15.44 -7.61 13.87
CA ILE A 30 14.20 -8.16 14.41
C ILE A 30 14.47 -9.06 15.63
N ARG A 31 15.52 -9.89 15.56
CA ARG A 31 15.97 -10.73 16.69
C ARG A 31 16.47 -9.93 17.89
N CYS A 32 16.97 -8.71 17.67
CA CYS A 32 17.33 -7.80 18.77
C CYS A 32 16.11 -7.26 19.53
N LYS A 33 14.88 -7.44 19.02
CA LYS A 33 13.62 -6.97 19.62
C LYS A 33 13.62 -5.48 19.96
N ASN A 34 14.31 -4.67 19.15
CA ASN A 34 14.40 -3.22 19.34
C ASN A 34 13.53 -2.51 18.28
N PRO A 35 12.35 -1.96 18.66
CA PRO A 35 11.40 -1.37 17.72
C PRO A 35 11.98 -0.13 17.02
N MET A 36 12.71 0.73 17.74
CA MET A 36 13.30 1.94 17.18
C MET A 36 14.35 1.60 16.11
N TRP A 37 15.20 0.61 16.38
CA TRP A 37 16.24 0.21 15.44
C TRP A 37 15.64 -0.51 14.22
N THR A 38 14.61 -1.32 14.44
CA THR A 38 13.82 -1.97 13.39
C THR A 38 13.21 -0.94 12.46
N SER A 39 12.55 0.09 12.99
CA SER A 39 11.96 1.16 12.17
C SER A 39 13.01 1.90 11.35
N LYS A 40 14.16 2.26 11.95
CA LYS A 40 15.25 2.93 11.22
C LYS A 40 15.80 2.08 10.07
N LEU A 41 15.89 0.77 10.26
CA LEU A 41 16.39 -0.13 9.22
C LEU A 41 15.33 -0.37 8.14
N ALA A 42 14.06 -0.49 8.51
CA ALA A 42 12.93 -0.57 7.58
C ALA A 42 12.82 0.71 6.72
N ASP A 43 13.00 1.89 7.30
CA ASP A 43 13.02 3.15 6.54
C ASP A 43 14.17 3.16 5.52
N LYS A 44 15.37 2.70 5.91
CA LYS A 44 16.51 2.56 4.96
C LYS A 44 16.21 1.58 3.83
N PHE A 45 15.52 0.49 4.13
CA PHE A 45 15.08 -0.47 3.14
C PHE A 45 14.13 0.16 2.12
N LEU A 46 13.11 0.90 2.59
CA LEU A 46 12.15 1.62 1.74
C LEU A 46 12.83 2.68 0.88
N LEU A 47 13.82 3.40 1.43
CA LEU A 47 14.62 4.36 0.67
C LEU A 47 15.42 3.68 -0.43
N GLN A 48 16.05 2.53 -0.15
CA GLN A 48 16.76 1.78 -1.19
C GLN A 48 15.80 1.30 -2.27
N TYR A 49 14.65 0.73 -1.90
CA TYR A 49 13.62 0.32 -2.86
C TYR A 49 13.12 1.48 -3.74
N SER A 50 13.00 2.69 -3.18
CA SER A 50 12.60 3.87 -3.95
C SER A 50 13.57 4.24 -5.08
N VAL A 51 14.84 3.82 -4.98
CA VAL A 51 15.90 4.08 -5.97
C VAL A 51 16.06 2.88 -6.90
N ASP A 52 16.26 1.69 -6.34
CA ASP A 52 16.65 0.49 -7.09
C ASP A 52 15.45 -0.18 -7.77
N ARG A 53 14.23 0.02 -7.23
CA ARG A 53 12.96 -0.57 -7.70
C ARG A 53 12.95 -2.11 -7.77
N GLU A 54 13.93 -2.76 -7.15
CA GLU A 54 14.02 -4.21 -7.07
C GLU A 54 13.43 -4.74 -5.74
N PRO A 55 12.47 -5.68 -5.79
CA PRO A 55 11.85 -6.27 -4.61
C PRO A 55 12.67 -7.40 -3.97
N SER A 56 13.93 -7.60 -4.39
CA SER A 56 14.74 -8.82 -4.17
C SER A 56 14.97 -9.20 -2.70
N CYS A 57 14.74 -8.30 -1.75
CA CYS A 57 14.87 -8.60 -0.32
C CYS A 57 13.53 -8.69 0.43
N LEU A 58 12.40 -8.47 -0.25
CA LEU A 58 11.08 -8.49 0.37
C LEU A 58 10.59 -9.93 0.66
N ASP A 59 11.17 -10.98 0.04
CA ASP A 59 10.80 -12.39 0.31
C ASP A 59 11.10 -12.78 1.76
N LEU A 60 12.08 -12.11 2.38
CA LEU A 60 12.47 -12.32 3.77
C LEU A 60 11.34 -11.92 4.75
N LEU A 61 10.33 -11.21 4.28
CA LEU A 61 9.20 -10.73 5.09
C LEU A 61 8.05 -11.75 5.17
N GLU A 62 8.05 -12.78 4.32
CA GLU A 62 6.93 -13.72 4.19
C GLU A 62 6.72 -14.59 5.44
N ASN A 63 7.73 -14.69 6.31
CA ASN A 63 7.73 -15.56 7.49
C ASN A 63 7.85 -14.81 8.82
N LEU A 64 7.48 -13.52 8.85
CA LEU A 64 7.60 -12.73 10.07
C LEU A 64 6.56 -13.09 11.14
N GLY A 65 5.35 -13.52 10.76
CA GLY A 65 4.28 -13.80 11.72
C GLY A 65 4.05 -12.62 12.66
N GLU A 66 4.03 -12.87 13.97
CA GLU A 66 3.85 -11.82 14.98
C GLU A 66 5.00 -10.79 15.04
N GLU A 67 6.18 -11.14 14.53
CA GLU A 67 7.35 -10.23 14.53
C GLU A 67 7.11 -8.97 13.70
N MET A 68 6.18 -9.01 12.73
CA MET A 68 5.86 -7.81 11.94
C MET A 68 5.35 -6.67 12.82
N LEU A 69 4.67 -6.99 13.92
CA LEU A 69 4.10 -6.03 14.87
C LEU A 69 5.15 -5.39 15.79
N LEU A 70 6.43 -5.76 15.65
CA LEU A 70 7.52 -5.16 16.41
C LEU A 70 7.63 -3.65 16.14
N SER A 71 7.31 -3.18 14.93
CA SER A 71 7.19 -1.75 14.67
C SER A 71 6.26 -1.44 13.51
N ASP A 72 5.63 -0.26 13.54
CA ASP A 72 4.72 0.22 12.49
C ASP A 72 5.36 0.18 11.09
N ARG A 73 6.66 0.51 11.00
CA ARG A 73 7.41 0.46 9.74
C ARG A 73 7.63 -0.96 9.24
N LEU A 74 7.82 -1.92 10.15
CA LEU A 74 7.95 -3.31 9.77
C LEU A 74 6.59 -3.89 9.35
N THR A 75 5.52 -3.55 10.06
CA THR A 75 4.14 -3.88 9.68
C THR A 75 3.81 -3.34 8.29
N PHE A 76 4.13 -2.05 8.05
CA PHE A 76 3.96 -1.43 6.73
C PHE A 76 4.73 -2.20 5.66
N LEU A 77 6.02 -2.48 5.89
CA LEU A 77 6.87 -3.15 4.92
C LEU A 77 6.35 -4.56 4.55
N ALA A 78 5.89 -5.33 5.54
CA ALA A 78 5.28 -6.64 5.32
C ALA A 78 3.97 -6.54 4.49
N LYS A 79 3.08 -5.62 4.87
CA LYS A 79 1.81 -5.40 4.17
C LYS A 79 1.99 -4.84 2.75
N TYR A 80 3.00 -4.00 2.57
CA TYR A 80 3.35 -3.45 1.27
C TYR A 80 3.90 -4.53 0.32
N ARG A 81 4.70 -5.48 0.83
CA ARG A 81 5.10 -6.65 0.03
C ARG A 81 3.91 -7.50 -0.38
N GLU A 82 2.97 -7.76 0.53
CA GLU A 82 1.72 -8.48 0.23
C GLU A 82 0.96 -7.81 -0.93
N PHE A 83 0.84 -6.48 -0.87
CA PHE A 83 0.25 -5.68 -1.96
C PHE A 83 0.99 -5.82 -3.30
N LEU A 84 2.33 -5.74 -3.31
CA LEU A 84 3.12 -5.87 -4.55
C LEU A 84 3.08 -7.26 -5.18
N GLY A 85 2.88 -8.30 -4.36
CA GLY A 85 2.82 -9.69 -4.82
C GLY A 85 1.43 -10.15 -5.25
N GLU A 86 0.39 -9.37 -4.96
CA GLU A 86 -1.00 -9.74 -5.22
C GLU A 86 -1.31 -9.67 -6.72
N ARG A 87 -1.96 -10.73 -7.23
CA ARG A 87 -2.36 -10.86 -8.64
C ARG A 87 -3.80 -10.46 -8.86
N ASP A 88 -4.63 -10.60 -7.82
CA ASP A 88 -6.03 -10.20 -7.85
C ASP A 88 -6.14 -8.69 -7.57
N GLY A 89 -6.54 -7.93 -8.58
CA GLY A 89 -6.70 -6.48 -8.45
C GLY A 89 -7.63 -6.09 -7.29
N ALA A 90 -8.72 -6.83 -7.05
CA ALA A 90 -9.68 -6.47 -6.00
C ALA A 90 -9.07 -6.62 -4.60
N LYS A 91 -8.25 -7.65 -4.40
CA LYS A 91 -7.48 -7.83 -3.16
C LYS A 91 -6.37 -6.80 -3.05
N ALA A 92 -5.65 -6.52 -4.12
CA ALA A 92 -4.61 -5.49 -4.15
C ALA A 92 -5.19 -4.11 -3.77
N ALA A 93 -6.37 -3.76 -4.29
CA ALA A 93 -7.08 -2.54 -3.92
C ALA A 93 -7.43 -2.50 -2.43
N ARG A 94 -7.95 -3.59 -1.86
CA ARG A 94 -8.26 -3.68 -0.43
C ARG A 94 -7.01 -3.52 0.45
N LEU A 95 -5.92 -4.19 0.08
CA LEU A 95 -4.64 -4.09 0.78
C LEU A 95 -4.08 -2.66 0.70
N LEU A 96 -4.15 -2.04 -0.48
CA LEU A 96 -3.73 -0.66 -0.67
C LEU A 96 -4.56 0.32 0.17
N THR A 97 -5.89 0.18 0.17
CA THR A 97 -6.76 1.01 1.01
C THR A 97 -6.42 0.85 2.49
N ALA A 98 -6.24 -0.39 2.97
CA ALA A 98 -5.83 -0.64 4.35
C ALA A 98 -4.46 -0.03 4.69
N LEU A 99 -3.51 -0.06 3.75
CA LEU A 99 -2.20 0.58 3.91
C LEU A 99 -2.31 2.10 4.05
N VAL A 100 -3.17 2.74 3.24
CA VAL A 100 -3.43 4.19 3.30
C VAL A 100 -4.16 4.57 4.58
N GLU A 101 -5.23 3.84 4.93
CA GLU A 101 -6.04 4.08 6.14
C GLU A 101 -5.25 3.92 7.43
N SER A 102 -4.38 2.91 7.50
CA SER A 102 -3.58 2.62 8.69
C SER A 102 -2.53 3.69 9.01
N GLN A 103 -2.23 4.59 8.06
CA GLN A 103 -1.18 5.63 8.18
C GLN A 103 0.21 5.07 8.57
N LEU A 104 0.45 3.77 8.37
CA LEU A 104 1.74 3.13 8.67
C LEU A 104 2.81 3.50 7.63
N ALA A 105 2.38 3.98 6.45
CA ALA A 105 3.26 4.39 5.36
C ALA A 105 4.05 5.65 5.72
N PRO A 106 5.39 5.67 5.56
CA PRO A 106 6.15 6.90 5.73
C PRO A 106 5.74 7.93 4.68
N HIS A 107 5.56 9.20 5.08
CA HIS A 107 5.26 10.30 4.16
C HIS A 107 6.24 10.36 2.98
N PHE A 108 7.54 10.12 3.21
CA PHE A 108 8.54 10.11 2.13
C PHE A 108 8.26 9.03 1.07
N PHE A 109 7.53 7.98 1.41
CA PHE A 109 7.31 6.83 0.55
C PHE A 109 5.99 6.89 -0.23
N TRP A 110 5.08 7.82 0.11
CA TRP A 110 3.77 7.93 -0.53
C TRP A 110 3.83 8.05 -2.07
N PRO A 111 4.73 8.83 -2.69
CA PRO A 111 4.85 8.86 -4.15
C PRO A 111 5.20 7.51 -4.77
N VAL A 112 6.02 6.71 -4.08
CA VAL A 112 6.43 5.38 -4.53
C VAL A 112 5.24 4.43 -4.43
N LEU A 113 4.52 4.47 -3.30
CA LEU A 113 3.31 3.69 -3.06
C LEU A 113 2.23 3.97 -4.11
N LEU A 114 1.96 5.24 -4.43
CA LEU A 114 0.95 5.62 -5.42
C LEU A 114 1.35 5.24 -6.86
N ARG A 115 2.63 5.35 -7.21
CA ARG A 115 3.14 4.88 -8.51
C ARG A 115 2.96 3.38 -8.67
N ASP A 116 3.21 2.63 -7.60
CA ASP A 116 3.03 1.17 -7.60
C ASP A 116 1.55 0.79 -7.59
N ALA A 117 0.68 1.58 -6.94
CA ALA A 117 -0.77 1.49 -7.06
C ALA A 117 -1.23 1.68 -8.50
N LEU A 118 -0.75 2.71 -9.19
CA LEU A 118 -1.10 2.96 -10.60
C LEU A 118 -0.75 1.74 -11.46
N HIS A 119 0.46 1.19 -11.29
CA HIS A 119 0.90 0.01 -12.04
C HIS A 119 0.12 -1.27 -11.69
N THR A 120 -0.22 -1.48 -10.42
CA THR A 120 -0.89 -2.69 -9.95
C THR A 120 -2.37 -2.68 -10.31
N LEU A 121 -3.06 -1.55 -10.08
CA LEU A 121 -4.48 -1.38 -10.40
C LEU A 121 -4.71 -1.26 -11.90
N GLY A 122 -3.80 -0.62 -12.64
CA GLY A 122 -3.91 -0.47 -14.09
C GLY A 122 -3.78 -1.78 -14.88
N LYS A 123 -3.22 -2.83 -14.28
CA LYS A 123 -3.15 -4.18 -14.90
C LYS A 123 -4.49 -4.91 -14.87
N SER A 124 -5.35 -4.60 -13.90
CA SER A 124 -6.61 -5.30 -13.68
C SER A 124 -7.75 -4.61 -14.42
N SER A 125 -8.07 -5.08 -15.62
CA SER A 125 -9.19 -4.57 -16.44
C SER A 125 -10.57 -4.75 -15.81
N ASP A 126 -10.73 -5.76 -14.95
CA ASP A 126 -12.01 -6.14 -14.33
C ASP A 126 -12.20 -5.58 -12.91
N LEU A 127 -11.28 -4.71 -12.48
CA LEU A 127 -11.31 -4.15 -11.13
C LEU A 127 -12.51 -3.20 -10.97
N SER A 128 -13.41 -3.52 -10.06
CA SER A 128 -14.41 -2.57 -9.54
C SER A 128 -13.95 -2.09 -8.17
N LEU A 129 -13.43 -0.87 -8.09
CA LEU A 129 -13.14 -0.23 -6.81
C LEU A 129 -14.44 0.19 -6.14
N GLU A 130 -14.54 -0.04 -4.84
CA GLU A 130 -15.65 0.49 -4.05
C GLU A 130 -15.49 2.01 -3.88
N SER A 131 -16.60 2.74 -3.78
CA SER A 131 -16.59 4.21 -3.67
C SER A 131 -15.68 4.71 -2.54
N GLY A 132 -15.70 4.03 -1.38
CA GLY A 132 -14.84 4.35 -0.25
C GLY A 132 -13.34 4.19 -0.54
N GLN A 133 -12.96 3.16 -1.30
CA GLN A 133 -11.56 2.93 -1.69
C GLN A 133 -11.03 4.06 -2.58
N VAL A 134 -11.88 4.55 -3.49
CA VAL A 134 -11.50 5.64 -4.38
C VAL A 134 -11.41 6.97 -3.62
N GLN A 135 -12.34 7.25 -2.71
CA GLN A 135 -12.28 8.45 -1.86
C GLN A 135 -11.01 8.48 -0.99
N GLN A 136 -10.63 7.35 -0.41
CA GLN A 136 -9.39 7.21 0.36
C GLN A 136 -8.14 7.53 -0.49
N LEU A 137 -8.06 6.99 -1.70
CA LEU A 137 -6.94 7.21 -2.60
C LEU A 137 -6.89 8.64 -3.13
N LEU A 138 -8.03 9.23 -3.46
CA LEU A 138 -8.14 10.65 -3.83
C LEU A 138 -7.70 11.56 -2.68
N GLY A 139 -8.15 11.30 -1.44
CA GLY A 139 -7.75 12.07 -0.26
C GLY A 139 -6.25 11.98 0.02
N CYS A 140 -5.65 10.80 -0.18
CA CYS A 140 -4.19 10.63 -0.09
C CYS A 140 -3.47 11.49 -1.13
N LEU A 141 -3.95 11.50 -2.39
CA LEU A 141 -3.39 12.30 -3.47
C LEU A 141 -3.52 13.81 -3.21
N GLU A 142 -4.67 14.25 -2.70
CA GLU A 142 -4.91 15.65 -2.33
C GLU A 142 -3.97 16.09 -1.20
N THR A 143 -3.82 15.26 -0.17
CA THR A 143 -2.89 15.51 0.92
C THR A 143 -1.45 15.64 0.42
N MET A 144 -1.04 14.80 -0.54
CA MET A 144 0.25 14.94 -1.19
C MET A 144 0.40 16.25 -1.94
N SER A 145 -0.59 16.59 -2.77
CA SER A 145 -0.54 17.85 -3.54
C SER A 145 -0.46 19.08 -2.63
N ALA A 146 -1.15 19.09 -1.49
CA ALA A 146 -1.09 20.15 -0.49
C ALA A 146 0.30 20.24 0.16
N MET A 147 0.90 19.11 0.56
CA MET A 147 2.24 19.07 1.15
C MET A 147 3.33 19.59 0.19
N GLN A 148 3.15 19.36 -1.12
CA GLN A 148 4.08 19.83 -2.14
C GLN A 148 4.01 21.35 -2.37
N LEU A 149 2.85 21.96 -2.12
CA LEU A 149 2.67 23.41 -2.19
C LEU A 149 3.24 24.13 -0.96
N ASP A 150 3.08 23.55 0.23
CA ASP A 150 3.56 24.13 1.49
C ASP A 150 5.08 24.02 1.67
N ARG A 151 5.66 22.87 1.29
CA ARG A 151 7.10 22.61 1.45
C ARG A 151 7.80 22.89 0.14
N GLY A 152 8.39 24.07 0.01
CA GLY A 152 9.24 24.41 -1.14
C GLY A 152 10.22 23.28 -1.47
N SER A 153 10.42 23.01 -2.77
CA SER A 153 10.96 21.77 -3.36
C SER A 153 12.30 21.23 -2.82
N LYS A 154 13.02 21.99 -1.99
CA LYS A 154 14.33 21.65 -1.43
C LYS A 154 14.27 20.81 -0.14
N GLU A 155 13.17 20.84 0.61
CA GLU A 155 13.03 20.06 1.85
C GLU A 155 12.38 18.68 1.65
N LEU A 156 11.85 18.43 0.46
CA LEU A 156 11.14 17.19 0.16
C LEU A 156 12.10 16.04 -0.18
N PRO A 157 11.78 14.80 0.23
CA PRO A 157 12.53 13.61 -0.18
C PRO A 157 12.58 13.45 -1.71
N ARG A 158 13.65 12.83 -2.25
CA ARG A 158 13.84 12.65 -3.71
C ARG A 158 12.65 11.98 -4.41
N SER A 159 11.94 11.09 -3.74
CA SER A 159 10.71 10.45 -4.23
C SER A 159 9.60 11.44 -4.57
N TRP A 160 9.50 12.55 -3.83
CA TRP A 160 8.53 13.63 -4.09
C TRP A 160 8.98 14.54 -5.24
N GLN A 161 10.30 14.74 -5.38
CA GLN A 161 10.86 15.52 -6.50
C GLN A 161 10.66 14.82 -7.86
N THR A 162 10.54 13.50 -7.85
CA THR A 162 10.33 12.68 -9.05
C THR A 162 8.87 12.43 -9.36
N TRP A 163 7.93 12.79 -8.48
CA TRP A 163 6.50 12.69 -8.74
C TRP A 163 6.08 13.75 -9.77
N SER A 164 5.55 13.31 -10.90
CA SER A 164 5.17 14.23 -11.98
C SER A 164 3.67 14.47 -12.02
N LYS A 165 3.28 15.65 -12.53
CA LYS A 165 1.86 16.00 -12.73
C LYS A 165 1.15 15.01 -13.67
N THR A 166 1.87 14.39 -14.60
CA THR A 166 1.31 13.38 -15.50
C THR A 166 0.93 12.10 -14.75
N GLU A 167 1.71 11.68 -13.75
CA GLU A 167 1.39 10.50 -12.93
C GLU A 167 0.18 10.76 -12.03
N GLU A 168 0.09 11.98 -11.49
CA GLU A 168 -1.10 12.44 -10.75
C GLU A 168 -2.36 12.41 -11.63
N ASP A 169 -2.28 12.95 -12.84
CA ASP A 169 -3.41 12.96 -13.77
C ASP A 169 -3.82 11.54 -14.20
N GLN A 170 -2.85 10.65 -14.43
CA GLN A 170 -3.12 9.24 -14.74
C GLN A 170 -3.83 8.52 -13.59
N LEU A 171 -3.39 8.73 -12.35
CA LEU A 171 -4.03 8.12 -11.19
C LEU A 171 -5.47 8.65 -11.02
N ARG A 172 -5.67 9.96 -11.20
CA ARG A 172 -7.03 10.55 -11.18
C ARG A 172 -7.92 9.96 -12.27
N GLN A 173 -7.43 9.83 -13.49
CA GLN A 173 -8.17 9.23 -14.60
C GLN A 173 -8.56 7.78 -14.31
N LEU A 174 -7.63 6.98 -13.79
CA LEU A 174 -7.90 5.60 -13.38
C LEU A 174 -9.01 5.57 -12.32
N LEU A 175 -8.84 6.30 -11.22
CA LEU A 175 -9.80 6.33 -10.12
C LEU A 175 -11.19 6.79 -10.55
N THR A 176 -11.28 7.83 -11.37
CA THR A 176 -12.56 8.32 -11.92
C THR A 176 -13.22 7.31 -12.85
N GLN A 177 -12.45 6.60 -13.68
CA GLN A 177 -12.98 5.52 -14.51
C GLN A 177 -13.54 4.39 -13.65
N HIS A 178 -12.81 3.94 -12.63
CA HIS A 178 -13.27 2.89 -11.72
C HIS A 178 -14.54 3.31 -10.94
N LEU A 179 -14.64 4.58 -10.52
CA LEU A 179 -15.87 5.12 -9.92
C LEU A 179 -17.05 5.09 -10.90
N ALA A 180 -16.85 5.56 -12.14
CA ALA A 180 -17.91 5.56 -13.14
C ALA A 180 -18.45 4.14 -13.39
N HIS A 181 -17.57 3.15 -13.47
CA HIS A 181 -17.96 1.75 -13.59
C HIS A 181 -18.72 1.24 -12.35
N ALA A 182 -18.28 1.60 -11.13
CA ALA A 182 -18.97 1.22 -9.90
C ALA A 182 -20.39 1.80 -9.84
N VAL A 183 -20.57 3.09 -10.14
CA VAL A 183 -21.87 3.78 -10.12
C VAL A 183 -22.84 3.20 -11.16
N ILE A 184 -22.37 2.92 -12.38
CA ILE A 184 -23.22 2.31 -13.44
C ILE A 184 -23.70 0.92 -13.00
N ARG A 185 -22.83 0.14 -12.36
CA ARG A 185 -23.16 -1.19 -11.86
C ARG A 185 -24.17 -1.12 -10.70
N GLU A 186 -24.00 -0.21 -9.76
CA GLU A 186 -24.94 0.00 -8.65
C GLU A 186 -26.30 0.51 -9.14
N GLY A 187 -26.33 1.41 -10.12
CA GLY A 187 -27.56 1.90 -10.74
C GLY A 187 -28.33 0.82 -11.52
N GLY A 188 -27.61 -0.09 -12.20
CA GLY A 188 -28.21 -1.18 -12.98
C GLY A 188 -28.93 -2.26 -12.16
N VAL A 189 -28.59 -2.42 -10.87
CA VAL A 189 -29.21 -3.42 -9.98
C VAL A 189 -30.62 -3.01 -9.52
N SER A 190 -30.99 -1.73 -9.64
CA SER A 190 -32.28 -1.21 -9.18
C SER A 190 -33.48 -1.47 -10.11
N CYS A 191 -33.29 -1.97 -11.34
CA CYS A 191 -34.37 -2.08 -12.34
C CYS A 191 -34.93 -3.49 -12.62
N SER A 192 -34.57 -4.52 -11.84
CA SER A 192 -35.06 -5.89 -12.09
C SER A 192 -35.83 -6.48 -10.90
N SER A 193 -37.06 -6.00 -10.69
CA SER A 193 -38.14 -6.79 -10.07
C SER A 193 -39.53 -6.18 -10.32
N PRO A 194 -40.31 -6.69 -11.29
CA PRO A 194 -41.77 -6.69 -11.18
C PRO A 194 -42.21 -8.05 -10.62
N GLN A 195 -42.39 -8.15 -9.30
CA GLN A 195 -43.20 -9.24 -8.74
C GLN A 195 -44.64 -9.07 -9.27
N LYS A 196 -45.06 -10.06 -10.06
CA LYS A 196 -46.36 -10.18 -10.71
C LYS A 196 -47.50 -9.95 -9.69
N LEU A 197 -48.36 -8.96 -9.96
CA LEU A 197 -49.70 -8.91 -9.36
C LEU A 197 -50.50 -10.16 -9.79
N PRO A 198 -51.22 -10.83 -8.87
CA PRO A 198 -52.15 -11.89 -9.25
C PRO A 198 -53.39 -11.30 -9.93
N ARG A 199 -53.77 -11.87 -11.09
CA ARG A 199 -54.96 -11.50 -11.85
C ARG A 199 -56.25 -11.79 -11.06
N PRO A 200 -57.31 -10.97 -11.19
CA PRO A 200 -58.60 -11.28 -10.59
C PRO A 200 -59.27 -12.42 -11.37
N MET A 201 -59.74 -13.45 -10.65
CA MET A 201 -60.58 -14.51 -11.20
C MET A 201 -61.94 -13.92 -11.64
N GLN A 202 -62.29 -14.15 -12.89
CA GLN A 202 -63.60 -13.82 -13.44
C GLN A 202 -64.68 -14.68 -12.76
N ARG A 203 -65.80 -14.04 -12.39
CA ARG A 203 -67.06 -14.69 -12.04
C ARG A 203 -67.53 -15.56 -13.21
N ALA A 204 -67.79 -16.84 -12.95
CA ALA A 204 -68.70 -17.65 -13.76
C ALA A 204 -70.07 -17.67 -13.07
N SER A 205 -71.10 -17.50 -13.89
CA SER A 205 -72.54 -17.50 -13.57
C SER A 205 -73.04 -18.86 -13.12
#